data_AF-A0A2D6RLI8-F1
#
_entry.id   AF-A0A2D6RLI8-F1
#
_cell.length_a   1.000
_cell.length_b   1.000
_cell.length_c   1.000
_cell.angle_alpha   90.00
_cell.angle_beta   90.00
_cell.angle_gamma   90.00
#
_symmetry.space_group_name_H-M   'P 1'
#
loop_
_entity.id
_entity.type
_entity.pdbx_description
1 polymer ?
#
loop_
_entity_poly.entity_id
_entity_poly.type
_entity_poly.pdbx_seq_one_letter_code
_entity_poly.pdbx_strand_id
1 'polypeptide(L)'
;RDIKGNLRKFSQQSFRCVACNEIHRRPPLAGKCINCNGKLVFTIAEGSVVKYLEPALDLAEKYNLPAYLKQTLLLVKDRIESVFGKDPEKQEGLNKWF
;
A
#
# COMPACT_ATOMS: atom_id res chain seq x y z
N ARG A 1 -6.11 -8.24 -11.69
CA ARG A 1 -7.28 -7.46 -11.19
C ARG A 1 -7.14 -7.11 -9.73
N ASP A 2 -6.68 -8.04 -8.89
CA ASP A 2 -6.64 -7.87 -7.43
C ASP A 2 -5.74 -6.71 -6.97
N ILE A 3 -4.47 -6.66 -7.37
CA ILE A 3 -3.52 -5.60 -6.96
C ILE A 3 -4.04 -4.20 -7.28
N LYS A 4 -4.43 -3.94 -8.54
CA LYS A 4 -5.01 -2.65 -8.98
C LYS A 4 -6.29 -2.31 -8.21
N GLY A 5 -7.13 -3.32 -7.94
CA GLY A 5 -8.38 -3.15 -7.20
C GLY A 5 -8.13 -2.77 -5.74
N ASN A 6 -7.20 -3.47 -5.09
CA ASN A 6 -6.82 -3.22 -3.70
C ASN A 6 -6.16 -1.85 -3.56
N LEU A 7 -5.28 -1.45 -4.49
CA LEU A 7 -4.69 -0.11 -4.52
C LEU A 7 -5.76 0.99 -4.67
N ARG A 8 -6.73 0.81 -5.59
CA ARG A 8 -7.83 1.77 -5.75
C ARG A 8 -8.69 1.86 -4.49
N LYS A 9 -9.00 0.73 -3.86
CA LYS A 9 -9.77 0.70 -2.61
C LYS A 9 -8.99 1.33 -1.46
N PHE A 10 -7.68 1.10 -1.37
CA PHE A 10 -6.81 1.72 -0.37
C PHE A 10 -6.87 3.25 -0.45
N SER A 11 -6.80 3.83 -1.65
CA SER A 11 -6.94 5.29 -1.83
C SER A 11 -8.34 5.85 -1.50
N GLN A 12 -9.37 5.00 -1.47
CA GLN A 12 -10.76 5.40 -1.24
C GLN A 12 -11.33 4.84 0.08
N GLN A 13 -10.47 4.29 0.93
CA GLN A 13 -10.89 3.52 2.10
C GLN A 13 -11.52 4.40 3.18
N SER A 14 -12.34 3.77 4.02
CA SER A 14 -12.79 4.36 5.29
C SER A 14 -11.80 4.07 6.41
N PHE A 15 -11.93 4.81 7.50
CA PHE A 15 -11.12 4.71 8.70
C PHE A 15 -11.98 4.13 9.81
N ARG A 16 -11.44 3.19 10.57
CA ARG A 16 -12.14 2.58 11.71
C ARG A 16 -11.47 2.97 13.02
N CYS A 17 -12.25 3.31 14.03
CA CYS A 17 -11.74 3.43 15.39
C CYS A 17 -11.46 2.05 16.01
N VAL A 18 -10.30 1.85 16.61
CA VAL A 18 -9.94 0.57 17.26
C VAL A 18 -10.74 0.35 18.55
N ALA A 19 -11.11 1.41 19.26
CA ALA A 19 -11.77 1.31 20.56
C ALA A 19 -13.29 1.11 20.47
N CYS A 20 -13.97 1.82 19.57
CA CYS A 20 -15.44 1.78 19.47
C CYS A 20 -15.97 1.28 18.12
N ASN A 21 -15.10 0.90 17.17
CA ASN A 21 -15.46 0.46 15.82
C ASN A 21 -16.22 1.46 14.95
N GLU A 22 -16.35 2.73 15.37
CA GLU A 22 -16.93 3.80 14.55
C GLU A 22 -16.19 3.93 13.21
N ILE A 23 -16.95 4.11 12.12
CA ILE A 23 -16.41 4.17 10.76
C ILE A 23 -16.54 5.60 10.24
N HIS A 24 -15.40 6.21 9.93
CA HIS A 24 -15.33 7.53 9.34
C HIS A 24 -14.95 7.42 7.86
N ARG A 25 -15.74 8.06 6.98
CA ARG A 25 -15.39 8.18 5.56
C ARG A 25 -14.11 8.99 5.33
N ARG A 26 -13.85 10.00 6.17
CA ARG A 26 -12.65 10.84 6.17
C ARG A 26 -12.11 10.96 7.58
N PRO A 27 -10.79 11.01 7.79
CA PRO A 27 -10.23 11.19 9.12
C PRO A 27 -10.59 12.59 9.63
N PRO A 28 -11.08 12.74 10.87
CA PRO A 28 -11.30 14.04 11.50
C PRO A 28 -10.00 14.84 11.59
N LEU A 29 -10.08 16.17 11.52
CA LEU A 29 -8.91 17.05 11.64
C LEU A 29 -8.18 16.90 12.98
N ALA A 30 -8.90 16.49 14.04
CA ALA A 30 -8.33 16.19 15.34
C ALA A 30 -7.45 14.92 15.36
N GLY A 31 -7.44 14.12 14.29
CA GLY A 31 -6.66 12.87 14.19
C GLY A 31 -7.13 11.73 15.11
N LYS A 32 -8.23 11.93 15.85
CA LYS A 32 -8.80 10.97 16.82
C LYS A 32 -10.26 10.71 16.48
N CYS A 33 -10.79 9.59 16.97
CA CYS A 33 -12.21 9.31 16.88
C CYS A 33 -13.01 10.37 17.64
N ILE A 34 -14.04 10.92 16.99
CA ILE A 34 -14.88 11.98 17.56
C ILE A 34 -15.76 11.44 18.72
N ASN A 35 -16.06 10.14 18.70
CA ASN A 35 -16.95 9.51 19.68
C ASN A 35 -16.24 9.10 20.98
N CYS A 36 -15.03 8.56 20.90
CA CYS A 36 -14.34 7.97 22.07
C CYS A 36 -12.87 8.40 22.23
N ASN A 37 -12.39 9.36 21.45
CA ASN A 37 -10.98 9.79 21.40
C ASN A 37 -9.96 8.68 21.07
N GLY A 38 -10.43 7.51 20.62
CA GLY A 38 -9.59 6.39 20.23
C GLY A 38 -8.80 6.61 18.94
N LYS A 39 -7.81 5.74 18.71
CA LYS A 39 -6.97 5.75 17.50
C LYS A 39 -7.77 5.27 16.29
N LEU A 40 -7.63 6.01 15.18
CA LEU A 40 -8.14 5.63 13.88
C LEU A 40 -7.10 4.81 13.11
N VAL A 41 -7.56 3.75 12.45
CA VAL A 41 -6.73 2.90 11.59
C VAL A 41 -7.34 2.75 10.22
N PHE A 42 -6.49 2.45 9.24
CA PHE A 42 -6.92 2.06 7.90
C PHE A 42 -7.71 0.76 7.94
N THR A 43 -8.71 0.64 7.07
CA THR A 43 -9.48 -0.61 6.90
C THR A 43 -8.77 -1.59 5.97
N ILE A 44 -7.94 -1.10 5.06
CA ILE A 44 -7.09 -1.88 4.17
C ILE A 44 -5.64 -1.56 4.50
N ALA A 45 -4.89 -2.58 4.91
CA ALA A 45 -3.47 -2.45 5.16
C ALA A 45 -2.67 -2.40 3.85
N GLU A 46 -1.55 -1.68 3.86
CA GLU A 46 -0.59 -1.65 2.75
C GLU A 46 -0.14 -3.05 2.32
N GLY A 47 0.19 -3.92 3.29
CA GLY A 47 0.60 -5.30 2.99
C GLY A 47 -0.44 -6.08 2.18
N SER A 48 -1.74 -5.75 2.30
CA SER A 48 -2.79 -6.37 1.48
C SER A 48 -2.72 -5.97 0.01
N VAL A 49 -2.13 -4.82 -0.29
CA VAL A 49 -1.96 -4.31 -1.67
C VAL A 49 -0.68 -4.90 -2.28
N VAL A 50 0.40 -4.97 -1.50
CA VAL A 50 1.74 -5.39 -1.97
C VAL A 50 1.90 -6.90 -2.08
N LYS A 51 1.18 -7.70 -1.27
CA LYS A 51 1.33 -9.17 -1.13
C LYS A 51 1.51 -9.94 -2.45
N TYR A 52 0.85 -9.52 -3.52
CA TYR A 52 0.86 -10.24 -4.81
C TYR A 52 1.71 -9.57 -5.89
N LEU A 53 2.35 -8.43 -5.62
CA LEU A 53 3.11 -7.69 -6.62
C LEU A 53 4.35 -8.48 -7.08
N GLU A 54 5.19 -8.87 -6.13
CA GLU A 54 6.42 -9.64 -6.40
C GLU A 54 6.11 -11.00 -7.05
N PRO A 55 5.21 -11.85 -6.51
CA PRO A 55 4.86 -13.11 -7.17
C PRO A 55 4.30 -12.92 -8.59
N ALA A 56 3.57 -11.84 -8.84
CA ALA A 56 3.02 -11.55 -10.17
C ALA A 56 4.11 -11.14 -11.18
N LEU A 57 5.14 -10.43 -10.74
CA LEU A 57 6.30 -10.07 -11.56
C LEU A 57 7.13 -11.31 -11.91
N ASP A 58 7.44 -12.14 -10.91
CA ASP A 58 8.20 -13.38 -11.09
C ASP A 58 7.49 -14.33 -12.09
N LEU A 59 6.18 -14.48 -11.98
CA LEU A 59 5.38 -15.26 -12.92
C LEU A 59 5.38 -14.66 -14.33
N ALA A 60 5.34 -13.33 -14.43
CA ALA A 60 5.35 -12.65 -15.73
C ALA A 60 6.67 -12.83 -16.48
N GLU A 61 7.79 -12.88 -15.75
CA GLU A 61 9.11 -13.18 -16.30
C GLU A 61 9.25 -14.67 -16.65
N LYS A 62 8.93 -15.55 -15.69
CA LYS A 62 9.08 -17.01 -15.84
C LYS A 62 8.33 -17.58 -17.05
N TYR A 63 7.11 -17.10 -17.29
CA TYR A 63 6.26 -17.58 -18.38
C TYR A 63 6.31 -16.70 -19.63
N ASN A 64 7.24 -15.74 -19.67
CA ASN A 64 7.42 -14.80 -20.78
C ASN A 64 6.10 -14.20 -21.31
N LEU A 65 5.32 -13.59 -20.41
CA LEU A 65 4.03 -13.01 -20.78
C LEU A 65 4.17 -11.91 -21.85
N PRO A 66 3.09 -11.62 -22.61
CA PRO A 66 3.07 -10.54 -23.59
C PRO A 66 3.56 -9.20 -23.02
N ALA A 67 4.27 -8.42 -23.84
CA ALA A 67 4.88 -7.14 -23.45
C ALA A 67 3.88 -6.19 -22.77
N TYR A 68 2.65 -6.13 -23.27
CA TYR A 68 1.58 -5.32 -22.67
C TYR A 68 1.28 -5.68 -21.21
N LEU A 69 1.25 -6.97 -20.87
CA LEU A 69 0.99 -7.42 -19.50
C LEU A 69 2.18 -7.12 -18.58
N LYS A 70 3.41 -7.30 -19.07
CA LYS A 70 4.63 -6.94 -18.34
C LYS A 70 4.68 -5.44 -18.04
N GLN A 71 4.45 -4.60 -19.04
CA GLN A 71 4.36 -3.14 -18.87
C GLN A 71 3.25 -2.75 -17.90
N THR A 72 2.10 -3.43 -17.98
CA THR A 72 0.99 -3.19 -17.06
C THR A 72 1.37 -3.47 -15.61
N LEU A 73 2.15 -4.52 -15.33
CA LEU A 73 2.62 -4.83 -13.99
C LEU A 73 3.66 -3.83 -13.50
N LEU A 74 4.59 -3.40 -14.38
CA LEU A 74 5.56 -2.35 -14.07
C LEU A 74 4.89 -1.03 -13.70
N LEU A 75 3.90 -0.58 -14.49
CA LEU A 75 3.14 0.63 -14.17
C LEU A 75 2.37 0.53 -12.83
N VAL A 76 1.96 -0.68 -12.45
CA VAL A 76 1.33 -0.91 -11.14
C VAL A 76 2.35 -0.83 -10.01
N LYS A 77 3.54 -1.40 -10.23
CA LYS A 77 4.67 -1.30 -9.29
C LYS A 77 5.03 0.16 -9.04
N ASP A 78 5.26 0.94 -10.09
CA ASP A 78 5.62 2.36 -9.96
C ASP A 78 4.55 3.16 -9.22
N ARG A 79 3.27 2.84 -9.46
CA ARG A 79 2.16 3.49 -8.76
C ARG A 79 2.11 3.14 -7.27
N ILE A 80 2.43 1.90 -6.91
CA ILE A 80 2.51 1.47 -5.51
C ILE A 80 3.68 2.20 -4.83
N GLU A 81 4.86 2.22 -5.45
CA GLU A 81 6.04 2.92 -4.93
C GLU A 81 5.79 4.43 -4.77
N SER A 82 5.05 5.06 -5.68
CA SER A 82 4.68 6.48 -5.55
C SER A 82 3.70 6.76 -4.41
N VAL A 83 2.84 5.80 -4.04
CA VAL A 83 1.81 6.00 -2.99
C VAL A 83 2.39 5.74 -1.60
N PHE A 84 3.19 4.70 -1.45
CA PHE A 84 3.75 4.29 -0.15
C PHE A 84 5.14 4.88 0.10
N GLY A 85 5.81 5.37 -0.95
CA GLY A 85 7.20 5.81 -0.89
C GLY A 85 8.16 4.62 -1.00
N LYS A 86 9.45 4.93 -1.11
CA LYS A 86 10.51 3.95 -0.86
C LYS A 86 10.70 3.81 0.64
N ASP A 87 11.15 2.64 1.09
CA ASP A 87 11.59 2.47 2.47
C ASP A 87 12.53 3.63 2.84
N PRO A 88 12.37 4.25 4.03
CA PRO A 88 13.28 5.28 4.48
C PRO A 88 14.70 4.72 4.37
N GLU A 89 15.60 5.46 3.71
CA GLU A 89 16.98 5.05 3.52
C GLU A 89 17.53 4.57 4.87
N LYS A 90 17.82 3.27 4.93
CA LYS A 90 18.43 2.69 6.13
C LYS A 90 19.79 3.35 6.26
N GLN A 91 20.06 4.00 7.39
CA GLN A 91 21.37 4.57 7.63
C GLN A 91 22.43 3.46 7.55
N GLU A 92 23.25 3.51 6.49
CA GLU A 92 24.34 2.57 6.29
C GLU A 92 25.61 3.14 6.92
N GLY A 93 26.44 2.27 7.51
CA GLY A 93 27.71 2.70 8.07
C GLY A 93 28.67 3.18 6.98
N LEU A 94 29.48 4.20 7.29
CA LEU A 94 30.53 4.74 6.39
C LEU A 94 31.46 3.64 5.83
N ASN A 95 31.73 2.59 6.62
CA ASN A 95 32.56 1.44 6.23
C ASN A 95 32.03 0.63 5.04
N LYS A 96 30.77 0.83 4.61
CA LYS A 96 30.25 0.14 3.42
C LYS A 96 30.84 0.69 2.11
N TRP A 97 31.42 1.89 2.16
CA TRP A 97 31.90 2.64 0.99
C TRP A 97 33.42 2.70 0.87
N PHE A 98 34.16 2.07 1.79
CA PHE A 98 35.62 2.01 1.83
C PHE A 98 36.10 0.56 1.84
#